data_AF-A0A440WAT0-F1
#
_entry.id   AF-A0A440WAT0-F1
#
_cell.length_a   1.000
_cell.length_b   1.000
_cell.length_c   1.000
_cell.angle_alpha   90.00
_cell.angle_beta   90.00
_cell.angle_gamma   90.00
#
_symmetry.space_group_name_H-M   'P 1'
#
loop_
_entity.id
_entity.type
_entity.pdbx_description
1 polymer ?
#
loop_
_entity_poly.entity_id
_entity_poly.type
_entity_poly.pdbx_seq_one_letter_code
_entity_poly.pdbx_strand_id
1 'polypeptide(L)'
;MADPIPYALQLAGEPYSAPHVGPIRSHVAGRTDHIAMDVPAESFVIPADIVSGIGEGNTENGFRVFSKLLGLPDSATPAALQRADGGKVGSPVPIMAAGGEIVVPPDVVSKVGGGDIKRGHQILDHMVRQLRKEHIKKLKSLPGPHK
;
A
#
# COMPACT_ATOMS: atom_id res chain seq x y z
N MET A 1 -8.31 24.66 10.45
CA MET A 1 -8.33 23.19 10.57
C MET A 1 -9.75 22.76 10.32
N ALA A 2 -9.99 21.94 9.29
CA ALA A 2 -11.35 21.46 9.00
C ALA A 2 -11.78 20.47 10.10
N ASP A 3 -13.05 20.55 10.49
CA ASP A 3 -13.68 19.68 11.48
C ASP A 3 -13.66 18.22 10.95
N PRO A 4 -13.15 17.24 11.71
CA PRO A 4 -12.98 15.86 11.23
C PRO A 4 -14.31 15.15 10.96
N ILE A 5 -15.41 15.56 11.60
CA ILE A 5 -16.69 14.86 11.47
C ILE A 5 -17.39 15.18 10.14
N PRO A 6 -17.53 16.44 9.70
CA PRO A 6 -18.04 16.77 8.37
C PRO A 6 -17.18 16.19 7.24
N TYR A 7 -15.85 16.19 7.40
CA TYR A 7 -14.93 15.62 6.41
C TYR A 7 -15.13 14.11 6.26
N ALA A 8 -15.25 13.37 7.37
CA ALA A 8 -15.59 11.95 7.34
C ALA A 8 -16.97 11.67 6.71
N LEU A 9 -17.95 12.54 6.96
CA LEU A 9 -19.29 12.41 6.38
C LEU A 9 -19.31 12.67 4.86
N GLN A 10 -18.53 13.65 4.40
CA GLN A 10 -18.39 13.98 2.98
C GLN A 10 -17.71 12.83 2.21
N LEU A 11 -16.69 12.21 2.81
CA LEU A 11 -16.02 11.03 2.26
C LEU A 11 -16.93 9.80 2.18
N ALA A 12 -17.87 9.66 3.12
CA ALA A 12 -18.86 8.58 3.11
C ALA A 12 -19.98 8.78 2.06
N GLY A 13 -20.10 9.99 1.49
CA GLY A 13 -21.16 10.38 0.56
C GLY A 13 -20.78 10.33 -0.92
N GLU A 14 -19.50 10.19 -1.26
CA GLU A 14 -19.10 9.95 -2.65
C GLU A 14 -19.30 8.46 -3.01
N PRO A 15 -19.81 8.14 -4.21
CA PRO A 15 -19.93 6.75 -4.64
C PRO A 15 -18.53 6.13 -4.69
N TYR A 16 -18.28 5.20 -3.75
CA TYR A 16 -17.07 4.40 -3.65
C TYR A 16 -16.68 3.87 -5.03
N SER A 17 -15.60 4.43 -5.58
CA SER A 17 -15.03 4.01 -6.86
C SER A 17 -14.50 2.57 -6.76
N ALA A 18 -14.19 1.92 -7.88
CA ALA A 18 -13.59 0.59 -7.83
C ALA A 18 -12.38 0.60 -6.87
N PRO A 19 -12.28 -0.37 -5.92
CA PRO A 19 -11.30 -0.29 -4.86
C PRO A 19 -9.88 -0.32 -5.41
N HIS A 20 -9.05 0.60 -4.93
CA HIS A 20 -7.68 0.81 -5.36
C HIS A 20 -6.80 -0.37 -4.97
N VAL A 21 -5.92 -0.76 -5.90
CA VAL A 21 -4.87 -1.77 -5.69
C VAL A 21 -3.58 -1.30 -6.36
N GLY A 22 -2.43 -1.76 -5.84
CA GLY A 22 -1.12 -1.42 -6.37
C GLY A 22 -0.61 -0.03 -5.92
N PRO A 23 0.33 0.55 -6.67
CA PRO A 23 0.98 1.81 -6.31
C PRO A 23 0.03 3.00 -6.14
N ILE A 24 0.21 3.79 -5.08
CA ILE A 24 -0.47 5.08 -4.88
C ILE A 24 0.43 6.19 -5.42
N ARG A 25 0.24 6.54 -6.70
CA ARG A 25 0.99 7.62 -7.36
C ARG A 25 0.29 8.96 -7.09
N SER A 26 0.95 9.81 -6.31
CA SER A 26 0.48 11.17 -6.04
C SER A 26 1.63 12.16 -6.08
N HIS A 27 1.32 13.41 -6.43
CA HIS A 27 2.26 14.54 -6.37
C HIS A 27 2.55 14.98 -4.92
N VAL A 28 1.79 14.44 -3.97
CA VAL A 28 1.90 14.75 -2.55
C VAL A 28 2.99 13.87 -1.94
N ALA A 29 3.88 14.49 -1.15
CA ALA A 29 4.92 13.78 -0.44
C ALA A 29 4.32 12.67 0.46
N GLY A 30 4.97 11.51 0.50
CA GLY A 30 4.47 10.28 1.16
C GLY A 30 4.42 10.28 2.68
N ARG A 31 4.22 11.45 3.29
CA ARG A 31 4.01 11.66 4.72
C ARG A 31 2.68 12.37 5.03
N THR A 32 1.84 12.59 4.02
CA THR A 32 0.56 13.26 4.19
C THR A 32 -0.58 12.31 3.85
N ASP A 33 -1.24 11.79 4.88
CA ASP A 33 -2.36 10.85 4.78
C ASP A 33 -3.67 11.59 4.44
N HIS A 34 -3.75 12.15 3.23
CA HIS A 34 -4.95 12.90 2.80
C HIS A 34 -5.59 12.36 1.52
N ILE A 35 -5.11 11.23 0.99
CA ILE A 35 -5.70 10.61 -0.19
C ILE A 35 -6.77 9.65 0.30
N ALA A 36 -8.03 10.07 0.19
CA ALA A 36 -9.16 9.21 0.46
C ALA A 36 -9.33 8.20 -0.67
N MET A 37 -9.45 6.91 -0.34
CA MET A 37 -9.77 5.86 -1.30
C MET A 37 -10.34 4.63 -0.61
N ASP A 38 -10.97 3.77 -1.39
CA ASP A 38 -11.35 2.43 -0.94
C ASP A 38 -10.28 1.42 -1.32
N VAL A 39 -10.06 0.46 -0.42
CA VAL A 39 -9.24 -0.72 -0.73
C VAL A 39 -10.08 -1.99 -0.51
N PRO A 40 -9.75 -3.10 -1.18
CA PRO A 40 -10.41 -4.36 -0.86
C PRO A 40 -10.20 -4.72 0.62
N ALA A 41 -11.21 -5.29 1.26
CA ALA A 41 -11.04 -5.84 2.61
C ALA A 41 -9.89 -6.87 2.63
N GLU A 42 -9.19 -6.96 3.77
CA GLU A 42 -7.99 -7.80 3.95
C GLU A 42 -6.79 -7.43 3.05
N SER A 43 -6.76 -6.20 2.51
CA SER A 43 -5.56 -5.68 1.85
C SER A 43 -4.45 -5.36 2.86
N PHE A 44 -3.20 -5.41 2.39
CA PHE A 44 -2.04 -4.97 3.17
C PHE A 44 -1.42 -3.72 2.52
N VAL A 45 -1.16 -2.67 3.30
CA VAL A 45 -0.53 -1.44 2.79
C VAL A 45 0.97 -1.48 3.10
N ILE A 46 1.81 -1.40 2.06
CA ILE A 46 3.26 -1.27 2.20
C ILE A 46 3.58 0.23 2.34
N PRO A 47 4.20 0.65 3.46
CA PRO A 47 4.50 2.06 3.70
C PRO A 47 5.50 2.68 2.72
N ALA A 48 5.35 3.98 2.46
CA ALA A 48 6.18 4.72 1.50
C ALA A 48 7.69 4.72 1.84
N ASP A 49 8.08 4.66 3.12
CA ASP A 49 9.49 4.55 3.53
C ASP A 49 10.12 3.24 3.06
N ILE A 50 9.35 2.15 3.06
CA ILE A 50 9.80 0.84 2.59
C ILE A 50 9.88 0.80 1.07
N VAL A 51 8.86 1.35 0.39
CA VAL A 51 8.83 1.45 -1.07
C VAL A 51 10.01 2.29 -1.56
N SER A 52 10.20 3.48 -1.00
CA SER A 52 11.33 4.34 -1.36
C SER A 52 12.67 3.69 -0.98
N GLY A 53 12.76 3.08 0.20
CA GLY A 53 13.97 2.44 0.70
C GLY A 53 14.49 1.31 -0.19
N ILE A 54 13.61 0.42 -0.68
CA ILE A 54 13.99 -0.64 -1.63
C ILE A 54 14.32 -0.07 -3.02
N GLY A 55 13.71 1.06 -3.37
CA GLY A 55 13.99 1.81 -4.59
C GLY A 55 15.23 2.69 -4.52
N GLU A 56 16.08 2.53 -3.48
CA GLU A 56 17.28 3.35 -3.26
C GLU A 56 16.97 4.85 -3.12
N GLY A 57 15.85 5.17 -2.46
CA GLY A 57 15.33 6.53 -2.31
C GLY A 57 14.44 7.00 -3.46
N ASN A 58 14.22 6.16 -4.49
CA ASN A 58 13.32 6.44 -5.60
C ASN A 58 12.04 5.60 -5.51
N THR A 59 10.92 6.24 -5.20
CA THR A 59 9.62 5.59 -5.04
C THR A 59 9.13 4.87 -6.30
N GLU A 60 9.34 5.41 -7.51
CA GLU A 60 8.90 4.77 -8.75
C GLU A 60 9.72 3.50 -9.05
N ASN A 61 11.02 3.50 -8.71
CA ASN A 61 11.81 2.28 -8.76
C ASN A 61 11.32 1.25 -7.72
N GLY A 62 10.99 1.72 -6.51
CA GLY A 62 10.37 0.90 -5.47
C GLY A 62 9.07 0.23 -5.92
N PHE A 63 8.20 0.99 -6.60
CA PHE A 63 6.99 0.45 -7.21
C PHE A 63 7.30 -0.67 -8.20
N ARG A 64 8.25 -0.47 -9.12
CA ARG A 64 8.63 -1.51 -10.09
C ARG A 64 9.14 -2.79 -9.42
N VAL A 65 9.95 -2.66 -8.37
CA VAL A 65 10.47 -3.80 -7.62
C VAL A 65 9.34 -4.58 -6.95
N PHE A 66 8.46 -3.90 -6.22
CA PHE A 66 7.36 -4.54 -5.52
C PHE A 66 6.29 -5.09 -6.47
N SER A 67 5.92 -4.36 -7.52
CA SER A 67 4.97 -4.85 -8.53
C SER A 67 5.46 -6.15 -9.16
N LYS A 68 6.75 -6.23 -9.51
CA LYS A 68 7.35 -7.46 -10.05
C LYS A 68 7.43 -8.58 -9.03
N LEU A 69 7.80 -8.28 -7.78
CA LEU A 69 7.95 -9.27 -6.72
C LEU A 69 6.61 -9.91 -6.33
N LEU A 70 5.56 -9.10 -6.24
CA LEU A 70 4.24 -9.50 -5.74
C LEU A 70 3.25 -9.80 -6.88
N GLY A 71 3.63 -9.56 -8.13
CA GLY A 71 2.75 -9.72 -9.30
C GLY A 71 1.58 -8.76 -9.28
N LEU A 72 1.80 -7.52 -8.83
CA LEU A 72 0.76 -6.49 -8.75
C LEU A 72 0.53 -5.84 -10.12
N PRO A 73 -0.71 -5.38 -10.40
CA PRO A 73 -0.95 -4.53 -11.56
C PRO A 73 -0.19 -3.22 -11.42
N ASP A 74 0.36 -2.73 -12.54
CA ASP A 74 1.03 -1.42 -12.60
C ASP A 74 0.05 -0.24 -12.54
N SER A 75 -1.25 -0.49 -12.72
CA SER A 75 -2.33 0.50 -12.72
C SER A 75 -3.27 0.34 -11.52
N ALA A 76 -3.77 1.48 -11.04
CA ALA A 76 -4.80 1.63 -10.00
C ALA A 76 -6.14 0.97 -10.38
N THR A 77 -6.38 0.74 -11.66
CA THR A 77 -7.48 -0.10 -12.13
C THR A 77 -7.14 -1.55 -11.80
N PRO A 78 -7.95 -2.24 -10.99
CA PRO A 78 -7.75 -3.66 -10.78
C PRO A 78 -7.82 -4.32 -12.16
N ALA A 79 -6.68 -4.76 -12.69
CA ALA A 79 -6.66 -5.75 -13.76
C ALA A 79 -7.45 -6.89 -13.18
N ALA A 80 -8.71 -7.06 -13.62
CA ALA A 80 -9.73 -7.89 -13.00
C ALA A 80 -9.05 -9.06 -12.31
N LEU A 81 -8.76 -8.90 -11.01
CA LEU A 81 -8.13 -9.96 -10.25
C LEU A 81 -9.15 -11.06 -10.41
N GLN A 82 -8.78 -12.14 -11.10
CA GLN A 82 -9.69 -13.21 -11.51
C GLN A 82 -10.20 -13.87 -10.24
N ARG A 83 -11.16 -13.19 -9.61
CA ARG A 83 -11.92 -13.66 -8.47
C ARG A 83 -13.09 -14.37 -9.12
N ALA A 84 -13.27 -15.64 -8.76
CA ALA A 84 -14.42 -16.39 -9.22
C ALA A 84 -15.71 -15.63 -8.85
N ASP A 85 -16.62 -15.51 -9.81
CA ASP A 85 -17.97 -15.00 -9.58
C ASP A 85 -18.63 -15.83 -8.47
N GLY A 86 -18.72 -15.27 -7.26
CA GLY A 86 -19.32 -15.94 -6.10
C GLY A 86 -18.48 -15.95 -4.81
N GLY A 87 -17.22 -15.51 -4.83
CA GLY A 87 -16.47 -15.26 -3.60
C GLY A 87 -17.09 -14.10 -2.81
N LYS A 88 -17.33 -14.27 -1.50
CA LYS A 88 -17.67 -13.13 -0.62
C LYS A 88 -16.51 -12.14 -0.64
N VAL A 89 -16.63 -11.08 -1.42
CA VAL A 89 -15.75 -9.91 -1.31
C VAL A 89 -16.28 -9.13 -0.12
N GLY A 90 -15.47 -8.99 0.93
CA GLY A 90 -15.80 -8.06 2.01
C GLY A 90 -16.06 -6.67 1.42
N SER A 91 -16.98 -5.91 2.00
CA SER A 91 -17.22 -4.54 1.57
C SER A 91 -15.88 -3.77 1.53
N PRO A 92 -15.63 -2.96 0.49
CA PRO A 92 -14.44 -2.13 0.44
C PRO A 92 -14.26 -1.34 1.74
N VAL A 93 -13.01 -1.19 2.16
CA VAL A 93 -12.66 -0.48 3.39
C VAL A 93 -12.16 0.90 3.00
N PRO A 94 -12.82 1.99 3.44
CA PRO A 94 -12.34 3.33 3.20
C PRO A 94 -11.10 3.59 4.07
N ILE A 95 -10.05 4.13 3.44
CA ILE A 95 -8.80 4.50 4.12
C ILE A 95 -8.35 5.91 3.73
N MET A 96 -7.60 6.55 4.63
CA MET A 96 -6.78 7.71 4.30
C MET A 96 -5.36 7.22 4.07
N ALA A 97 -4.86 7.40 2.85
CA ALA A 97 -3.55 6.93 2.43
C ALA A 97 -2.62 8.10 2.05
N ALA A 98 -1.33 7.80 1.94
CA ALA A 98 -0.32 8.73 1.48
C ALA A 98 0.21 8.36 0.09
N GLY A 99 0.75 9.34 -0.62
CA GLY A 99 1.49 9.09 -1.85
C GLY A 99 2.70 8.19 -1.60
N GLY A 100 3.03 7.29 -2.52
CA GLY A 100 4.21 6.43 -2.39
C GLY A 100 3.98 5.11 -1.69
N GLU A 101 2.78 4.84 -1.17
CA GLU A 101 2.40 3.54 -0.61
C GLU A 101 2.00 2.55 -1.72
N ILE A 102 1.92 1.27 -1.38
CA ILE A 102 1.39 0.23 -2.26
C ILE A 102 0.29 -0.53 -1.53
N VAL A 103 -0.86 -0.70 -2.17
CA VAL A 103 -1.94 -1.58 -1.71
C VAL A 103 -1.74 -2.97 -2.29
N VAL A 104 -1.48 -3.95 -1.43
CA VAL A 104 -1.39 -5.38 -1.78
C VAL A 104 -2.79 -6.00 -1.61
N PRO A 105 -3.42 -6.50 -2.69
CA PRO A 105 -4.77 -7.03 -2.64
C PRO A 105 -4.83 -8.37 -1.89
N PRO A 106 -6.00 -8.74 -1.34
CA PRO A 106 -6.14 -9.89 -0.44
C PRO A 106 -5.79 -11.24 -1.06
N ASP A 107 -5.99 -11.42 -2.36
CA ASP A 107 -5.57 -12.63 -3.08
C ASP A 107 -4.04 -12.76 -3.14
N VAL A 108 -3.31 -11.65 -3.29
CA VAL A 108 -1.85 -11.64 -3.20
C VAL A 108 -1.40 -11.85 -1.76
N VAL A 109 -2.07 -11.23 -0.78
CA VAL A 109 -1.79 -11.47 0.65
C VAL A 109 -1.94 -12.97 0.98
N SER A 110 -3.06 -13.58 0.59
CA SER A 110 -3.32 -15.01 0.74
C SER A 110 -2.27 -15.85 0.02
N LYS A 111 -1.91 -15.52 -1.23
CA LYS A 111 -0.86 -16.22 -1.99
C LYS A 111 0.50 -16.18 -1.29
N VAL A 112 0.89 -15.03 -0.73
CA VAL A 112 2.12 -14.89 0.08
C VAL A 112 2.06 -15.79 1.31
N GLY A 113 0.88 -15.95 1.90
CA GLY A 113 0.61 -16.88 3.00
C GLY A 113 0.46 -18.35 2.61
N GLY A 114 0.58 -18.72 1.33
CA GLY A 114 0.33 -20.09 0.86
C GLY A 114 -1.15 -20.49 0.89
N GLY A 115 -2.06 -19.53 0.75
CA GLY A 115 -3.51 -19.70 0.83
C GLY A 115 -4.14 -19.22 2.15
N ASP A 116 -3.33 -18.93 3.17
CA ASP A 116 -3.77 -18.40 4.46
C ASP A 116 -3.55 -16.87 4.52
N ILE A 117 -4.65 -16.12 4.53
CA ILE A 117 -4.62 -14.65 4.59
C ILE A 117 -3.92 -14.12 5.84
N LYS A 118 -4.17 -14.71 7.02
CA LYS A 118 -3.60 -14.26 8.29
C LYS A 118 -2.09 -14.48 8.29
N ARG A 119 -1.65 -15.63 7.78
CA ARG A 119 -0.23 -15.91 7.57
C ARG A 119 0.39 -14.94 6.57
N GLY A 120 -0.34 -14.60 5.51
CA GLY A 120 0.06 -13.58 4.53
C GLY A 120 0.38 -12.23 5.17
N HIS A 121 -0.54 -11.72 6.00
CA HIS A 121 -0.33 -10.49 6.77
C HIS A 121 0.91 -10.57 7.67
N GLN A 122 1.13 -11.69 8.36
CA GLN A 122 2.30 -11.87 9.23
C GLN A 122 3.62 -11.85 8.44
N ILE A 123 3.65 -12.49 7.26
CA ILE A 123 4.83 -12.50 6.41
C ILE A 123 5.14 -11.10 5.87
N LEU A 124 4.11 -10.37 5.40
CA LEU A 124 4.28 -9.01 4.90
C LEU A 124 4.68 -8.03 6.00
N ASP A 125 4.10 -8.13 7.20
CA ASP A 125 4.51 -7.33 8.36
C ASP A 125 5.98 -7.61 8.74
N HIS A 126 6.36 -8.89 8.78
CA HIS A 126 7.75 -9.25 9.07
C HIS A 126 8.72 -8.73 8.00
N MET A 127 8.36 -8.84 6.72
CA MET A 127 9.13 -8.26 5.61
C MET A 127 9.32 -6.75 5.80
N VAL A 128 8.25 -6.00 6.07
CA VAL A 128 8.31 -4.55 6.33
C VAL A 128 9.25 -4.23 7.48
N ARG A 129 9.15 -4.95 8.61
CA ARG A 129 10.02 -4.74 9.77
C ARG A 129 11.49 -5.01 9.46
N GLN A 130 11.80 -6.08 8.73
CA GLN A 130 13.17 -6.41 8.34
C GLN A 130 13.75 -5.37 7.38
N LEU A 131 13.01 -4.99 6.35
CA LEU A 131 13.44 -3.96 5.40
C LEU A 131 13.67 -2.62 6.09
N ARG A 132 12.77 -2.22 7.00
CA ARG A 132 12.95 -1.00 7.80
C ARG A 132 14.22 -1.05 8.63
N LYS A 133 14.49 -2.19 9.28
CA LYS A 133 15.69 -2.38 10.10
C LYS A 133 16.96 -2.23 9.27
N GLU A 134 17.04 -2.87 8.11
CA GLU A 134 18.19 -2.76 7.22
C GLU A 134 18.34 -1.35 6.65
N HIS A 135 17.22 -0.69 6.29
CA HIS A 135 17.25 0.68 5.81
C HIS A 135 17.79 1.65 6.88
N ILE A 136 17.31 1.55 8.12
CA ILE A 136 17.82 2.34 9.25
C ILE A 136 19.31 2.07 9.47
N LYS A 137 19.74 0.81 9.43
CA LYS A 137 21.14 0.43 9.58
C LYS A 137 22.02 1.07 8.50
N LYS A 138 21.58 1.01 7.24
CA LYS A 138 22.26 1.66 6.11
C LYS A 138 22.37 3.17 6.33
N LEU A 139 21.25 3.85 6.61
CA LEU A 139 21.24 5.30 6.82
C LEU A 139 22.17 5.73 7.97
N LYS A 140 22.22 4.97 9.07
CA LYS A 140 23.14 5.23 10.18
C LYS A 140 24.63 5.09 9.81
N SER A 141 24.93 4.29 8.80
CA SER A 141 26.31 4.05 8.35
C SER A 141 26.81 5.08 7.33
N LEU A 142 25.90 5.88 6.75
CA LEU A 142 26.26 6.90 5.78
C LEU A 142 26.92 8.09 6.47
N PRO A 143 27.86 8.78 5.80
CA PRO A 143 28.37 10.05 6.27
C PRO A 143 27.23 11.04 6.52
N GLY A 144 27.37 11.86 7.57
CA GLY A 144 26.43 12.93 7.84
C GLY A 144 26.33 13.91 6.66
N PRO A 145 25.22 14.64 6.52
CA PRO A 145 25.07 15.61 5.46
C PRO A 145 26.19 16.65 5.55
N HIS A 146 26.88 16.86 4.43
CA HIS A 146 27.78 18.00 4.29
C HIS A 146 26.96 19.30 4.27
N LYS A 147 27.49 20.33 4.92
CA LYS A 147 26.91 21.68 4.92
C LYS A 147 27.11 22.37 3.58
#